data_AF-A0A7W3LMD7-F1
#
_entry.id   AF-A0A7W3LMD7-F1
#
_cell.length_a   1.000
_cell.length_b   1.000
_cell.length_c   1.000
_cell.angle_alpha   90.00
_cell.angle_beta   90.00
_cell.angle_gamma   90.00
#
_symmetry.space_group_name_H-M   'P 1'
#
loop_
_entity.id
_entity.type
_entity.pdbx_description
1 polymer ?
#
loop_
_entity_poly.entity_id
_entity_poly.type
_entity_poly.pdbx_seq_one_letter_code
_entity_poly.pdbx_strand_id
1 'polypeptide(L)'
;MKPRLLSVHAHPDDETSKGAATLARYAAEGVDVMVATCTGGERGGILNPAMDRPGVRANLAAVRRAEMEAARAILGVRQRFLGFTDSGLPGPGEPLPDGCFAARPLGEAARPLVALIRGFRPHAVVTYDETGGYPHPDHVRTHEVTVEAFGAAPDPARYPGTGGPWRPLKLYYQAALSRAWFQAMHDAMTERGIDSRMGPCWPGGPTRRPPRRSRPASRAPGTSRSATGHCSRTPPRSIRTPGS
;
A
#
# COMPACT_ATOMS: atom_id res chain seq x y z
N MET A 1 -5.56 -7.81 25.47
CA MET A 1 -6.17 -7.25 24.23
C MET A 1 -5.17 -7.47 23.08
N LYS A 2 -5.60 -8.02 21.95
CA LYS A 2 -4.71 -8.28 20.79
C LYS A 2 -4.33 -6.95 20.12
N PRO A 3 -3.04 -6.64 19.86
CA PRO A 3 -2.65 -5.44 19.12
C PRO A 3 -3.25 -5.45 17.71
N ARG A 4 -3.47 -4.26 17.15
CA ARG A 4 -4.16 -4.06 15.87
C ARG A 4 -3.44 -3.03 15.04
N LEU A 5 -3.14 -3.38 13.80
CA LEU A 5 -2.42 -2.53 12.84
C LEU A 5 -3.30 -2.34 11.61
N LEU A 6 -3.52 -1.09 11.21
CA LEU A 6 -4.17 -0.74 9.95
C LEU A 6 -3.11 -0.16 9.00
N SER A 7 -2.96 -0.74 7.81
CA SER A 7 -2.15 -0.20 6.72
C SER A 7 -3.08 0.28 5.62
N VAL A 8 -3.00 1.56 5.24
CA VAL A 8 -3.88 2.17 4.24
C VAL A 8 -3.08 2.42 2.96
N HIS A 9 -3.61 1.93 1.84
CA HIS A 9 -2.96 1.91 0.54
C HIS A 9 -3.91 2.35 -0.57
N ALA A 10 -3.37 2.91 -1.64
CA ALA A 10 -4.14 3.41 -2.77
C ALA A 10 -4.64 2.26 -3.66
N HIS A 11 -3.75 1.35 -4.06
CA HIS A 11 -4.03 0.31 -5.05
C HIS A 11 -3.69 -1.10 -4.54
N PRO A 12 -4.26 -2.17 -5.14
CA PRO A 12 -3.76 -3.53 -4.95
C PRO A 12 -2.33 -3.64 -5.51
N ASP A 13 -1.40 -4.13 -4.70
CA ASP A 13 0.07 -4.26 -4.90
C ASP A 13 0.90 -3.35 -4.00
N ASP A 14 0.33 -2.25 -3.53
CA ASP A 14 1.03 -1.27 -2.69
C ASP A 14 1.41 -1.85 -1.32
N GLU A 15 0.52 -2.65 -0.73
CA GLU A 15 0.76 -3.30 0.56
C GLU A 15 1.93 -4.29 0.46
N THR A 16 2.07 -4.91 -0.70
CA THR A 16 3.13 -5.85 -0.99
C THR A 16 4.45 -5.12 -1.28
N SER A 17 4.42 -4.10 -2.14
CA SER A 17 5.63 -3.38 -2.57
C SER A 17 6.25 -2.50 -1.47
N LYS A 18 5.44 -1.96 -0.55
CA LYS A 18 5.90 -0.99 0.46
C LYS A 18 5.85 -1.52 1.89
N GLY A 19 5.02 -2.53 2.16
CA GLY A 19 4.67 -2.95 3.52
C GLY A 19 4.90 -4.42 3.85
N ALA A 20 5.04 -5.31 2.87
CA ALA A 20 4.91 -6.77 3.05
C ALA A 20 5.69 -7.32 4.25
N ALA A 21 6.96 -6.93 4.41
CA ALA A 21 7.81 -7.39 5.50
C ALA A 21 7.33 -6.99 6.89
N THR A 22 6.79 -5.79 7.02
CA THR A 22 6.22 -5.33 8.29
C THR A 22 4.88 -6.01 8.56
N LEU A 23 4.02 -6.12 7.53
CA LEU A 23 2.70 -6.74 7.64
C LEU A 23 2.79 -8.23 8.01
N ALA A 24 3.57 -9.00 7.26
CA ALA A 24 3.75 -10.43 7.49
C ALA A 24 4.40 -10.73 8.85
N ARG A 25 5.38 -9.90 9.26
CA ARG A 25 6.01 -10.02 10.58
C ARG A 25 4.97 -9.86 11.69
N TYR A 26 4.21 -8.76 11.69
CA TYR A 26 3.25 -8.50 12.75
C TYR A 26 2.10 -9.52 12.74
N ALA A 27 1.66 -9.98 11.57
CA ALA A 27 0.70 -11.07 11.48
C ALA A 27 1.23 -12.36 12.14
N ALA A 28 2.48 -12.75 11.83
CA ALA A 28 3.13 -13.92 12.44
C ALA A 28 3.37 -13.78 13.94
N GLU A 29 3.58 -12.56 14.44
CA GLU A 29 3.66 -12.23 15.87
C GLU A 29 2.28 -12.15 16.55
N GLY A 30 1.19 -12.46 15.84
CA GLY A 30 -0.15 -12.49 16.40
C GLY A 30 -0.81 -11.11 16.55
N VAL A 31 -0.38 -10.09 15.80
CA VAL A 31 -1.12 -8.83 15.65
C VAL A 31 -2.29 -9.05 14.68
N ASP A 32 -3.46 -8.46 14.95
CA ASP A 32 -4.54 -8.41 13.95
C ASP A 32 -4.25 -7.28 12.97
N VAL A 33 -3.86 -7.64 11.75
CA VAL A 33 -3.41 -6.71 10.71
C VAL A 33 -4.50 -6.59 9.65
N MET A 34 -4.90 -5.35 9.36
CA MET A 34 -5.83 -5.00 8.29
C MET A 34 -5.14 -4.14 7.24
N VAL A 35 -5.31 -4.50 5.98
CA VAL A 35 -4.99 -3.65 4.83
C VAL A 35 -6.27 -3.00 4.32
N ALA A 36 -6.31 -1.68 4.27
CA ALA A 36 -7.33 -0.92 3.58
C ALA A 36 -6.80 -0.48 2.21
N THR A 37 -7.51 -0.83 1.14
CA THR A 37 -7.16 -0.45 -0.23
C THR A 37 -8.20 0.54 -0.76
N CYS A 38 -7.80 1.76 -1.10
CA CYS A 38 -8.72 2.83 -1.52
C CYS A 38 -9.46 2.47 -2.81
N THR A 39 -8.74 1.96 -3.81
CA THR A 39 -9.23 1.77 -5.19
C THR A 39 -9.10 0.33 -5.69
N GLY A 40 -9.66 0.04 -6.88
CA GLY A 40 -9.50 -1.25 -7.56
C GLY A 40 -8.23 -1.35 -8.42
N GLY A 41 -7.52 -0.25 -8.66
CA GLY A 41 -6.36 -0.21 -9.55
C GLY A 41 -6.70 -0.36 -11.04
N GLU A 42 -7.96 -0.18 -11.43
CA GLU A 42 -8.46 -0.47 -12.76
C GLU A 42 -7.84 0.38 -13.89
N ARG A 43 -7.13 1.47 -13.57
CA ARG A 43 -6.44 2.32 -14.57
C ARG A 43 -4.95 2.05 -14.68
N GLY A 44 -4.40 1.14 -13.87
CA GLY A 44 -2.98 0.79 -13.95
C GLY A 44 -2.67 -0.20 -15.09
N GLY A 45 -1.47 -0.08 -15.66
CA GLY A 45 -0.98 -1.04 -16.67
C GLY A 45 -0.69 -2.44 -16.11
N ILE A 46 -0.69 -3.42 -17.01
CA ILE A 46 -0.23 -4.80 -16.77
C ILE A 46 1.29 -4.83 -16.99
N LEU A 47 2.06 -5.14 -15.95
CA LEU A 47 3.52 -5.14 -15.96
C LEU A 47 4.11 -6.51 -16.31
N ASN A 48 3.31 -7.58 -16.19
CA ASN A 48 3.71 -8.93 -16.58
C ASN A 48 3.22 -9.24 -18.01
N PRO A 49 4.12 -9.37 -18.99
CA PRO A 49 3.71 -9.67 -20.38
C PRO A 49 2.90 -10.97 -20.51
N ALA A 50 3.13 -11.96 -19.64
CA ALA A 50 2.35 -13.20 -19.65
C ALA A 50 0.87 -13.00 -19.25
N MET A 51 0.58 -11.91 -18.54
CA MET A 51 -0.77 -11.50 -18.16
C MET A 51 -1.39 -10.52 -19.15
N ASP A 52 -0.60 -10.01 -20.10
CA ASP A 52 -1.06 -9.04 -21.09
C ASP A 52 -1.84 -9.73 -22.23
N ARG A 53 -3.06 -10.15 -21.91
CA ARG A 53 -3.96 -10.86 -22.82
C ARG A 53 -5.35 -10.20 -22.83
N PRO A 54 -6.10 -10.26 -23.95
CA PRO A 54 -7.38 -9.56 -24.09
C PRO A 54 -8.38 -9.82 -22.94
N GLY A 55 -8.51 -11.09 -22.52
CA GLY A 55 -9.42 -11.46 -21.42
C GLY A 55 -9.01 -10.92 -20.04
N VAL A 56 -7.73 -10.62 -19.80
CA VAL A 56 -7.27 -10.00 -18.55
C VAL A 56 -7.53 -8.50 -18.58
N ARG A 57 -7.24 -7.82 -19.71
CA ARG A 57 -7.52 -6.38 -19.86
C ARG A 57 -9.00 -6.07 -19.71
N ALA A 58 -9.86 -6.84 -20.36
CA ALA A 58 -11.30 -6.66 -20.29
C ALA A 58 -11.88 -6.89 -18.88
N ASN A 59 -11.16 -7.60 -18.01
CA ASN A 59 -11.63 -7.98 -16.68
C ASN A 59 -10.64 -7.60 -15.55
N LEU A 60 -9.86 -6.53 -15.76
CA LEU A 60 -8.71 -6.21 -14.90
C LEU A 60 -9.11 -5.98 -13.43
N ALA A 61 -10.28 -5.39 -13.19
CA ALA A 61 -10.79 -5.16 -11.84
C ALA A 61 -11.03 -6.49 -11.08
N ALA A 62 -11.63 -7.49 -11.72
CA ALA A 62 -11.86 -8.79 -11.08
C ALA A 62 -10.53 -9.55 -10.88
N VAL A 63 -9.62 -9.46 -11.87
CA VAL A 63 -8.28 -10.04 -11.76
C VAL A 63 -7.56 -9.46 -10.54
N ARG A 64 -7.50 -8.13 -10.40
CA ARG A 64 -6.84 -7.47 -9.26
C ARG A 64 -7.49 -7.76 -7.91
N ARG A 65 -8.81 -7.99 -7.87
CA ARG A 65 -9.49 -8.46 -6.65
C ARG A 65 -9.03 -9.87 -6.27
N ALA A 66 -8.92 -10.79 -7.23
CA ALA A 66 -8.40 -12.13 -7.01
C ALA A 66 -6.92 -12.11 -6.62
N GLU A 67 -6.13 -11.21 -7.21
CA GLU A 67 -4.73 -10.99 -6.86
C GLU A 67 -4.56 -10.50 -5.42
N MET A 68 -5.37 -9.51 -5.01
CA MET A 68 -5.39 -9.01 -3.63
C MET A 68 -5.83 -10.09 -2.63
N GLU A 69 -6.80 -10.94 -3.01
CA GLU A 69 -7.24 -12.08 -2.22
C GLU A 69 -6.10 -13.10 -1.99
N ALA A 70 -5.35 -13.42 -3.04
CA ALA A 70 -4.17 -14.29 -2.93
C ALA A 70 -3.06 -13.63 -2.08
N ALA A 71 -2.78 -12.36 -2.31
CA ALA A 71 -1.74 -11.62 -1.57
C ALA A 71 -2.06 -11.54 -0.07
N ARG A 72 -3.29 -11.22 0.32
CA ARG A 72 -3.68 -11.16 1.74
C ARG A 72 -3.59 -12.52 2.43
N ALA A 73 -3.91 -13.61 1.71
CA ALA A 73 -3.79 -14.97 2.24
C ALA A 73 -2.33 -15.34 2.50
N ILE A 74 -1.43 -15.00 1.57
CA ILE A 74 0.02 -15.23 1.71
C ILE A 74 0.61 -14.42 2.87
N LEU A 75 0.18 -13.16 3.03
CA LEU A 75 0.64 -12.28 4.11
C LEU A 75 0.03 -12.64 5.48
N GLY A 76 -1.05 -13.42 5.52
CA GLY A 76 -1.77 -13.73 6.76
C GLY A 76 -2.53 -12.52 7.33
N VAL A 77 -3.00 -11.61 6.47
CA VAL A 77 -3.67 -10.36 6.88
C VAL A 77 -5.13 -10.30 6.43
N ARG A 78 -5.90 -9.42 7.08
CA ARG A 78 -7.25 -9.05 6.62
C ARG A 78 -7.14 -7.95 5.58
N GLN A 79 -8.14 -7.85 4.69
CA GLN A 79 -8.20 -6.78 3.70
C GLN A 79 -9.63 -6.23 3.56
N ARG A 80 -9.71 -4.92 3.26
CA ARG A 80 -10.94 -4.21 2.90
C ARG A 80 -10.68 -3.20 1.78
N PHE A 81 -11.52 -3.22 0.75
CA PHE A 81 -11.59 -2.12 -0.21
C PHE A 81 -12.47 -0.98 0.34
N LEU A 82 -12.05 0.27 0.14
CA LEU A 82 -12.89 1.44 0.45
C LEU A 82 -13.87 1.78 -0.68
N GLY A 83 -13.61 1.29 -1.89
CA GLY A 83 -14.58 1.29 -2.99
C GLY A 83 -14.50 2.48 -3.94
N PHE A 84 -13.37 3.20 -3.97
CA PHE A 84 -13.19 4.32 -4.90
C PHE A 84 -12.67 3.86 -6.26
N THR A 85 -12.89 4.70 -7.27
CA THR A 85 -12.35 4.53 -8.62
C THR A 85 -10.92 5.03 -8.69
N ASP A 86 -10.02 4.24 -9.26
CA ASP A 86 -8.61 4.58 -9.52
C ASP A 86 -8.53 5.85 -10.37
N SER A 87 -7.65 6.79 -10.00
CA SER A 87 -7.44 8.04 -10.73
C SER A 87 -6.48 7.88 -11.90
N GLY A 88 -5.71 6.79 -11.91
CA GLY A 88 -4.61 6.62 -12.84
C GLY A 88 -3.49 7.63 -12.61
N LEU A 89 -2.54 7.65 -13.54
CA LEU A 89 -1.41 8.57 -13.53
C LEU A 89 -1.51 9.47 -14.77
N PRO A 90 -2.20 10.63 -14.67
CA PRO A 90 -2.30 11.58 -15.77
C PRO A 90 -0.92 12.15 -16.13
N GLY A 91 -0.74 12.48 -17.41
CA GLY A 91 0.43 13.22 -17.88
C GLY A 91 0.46 14.66 -17.33
N PRO A 92 1.60 15.37 -17.46
CA PRO A 92 1.70 16.76 -17.03
C PRO A 92 0.61 17.64 -17.67
N GLY A 93 -0.22 18.27 -16.84
CA GLY A 93 -1.31 19.16 -17.29
C GLY A 93 -2.60 18.45 -17.72
N GLU A 94 -2.63 17.12 -17.74
CA GLU A 94 -3.86 16.37 -18.00
C GLU A 94 -4.78 16.40 -16.77
N PRO A 95 -6.08 16.65 -16.94
CA PRO A 95 -7.02 16.66 -15.83
C PRO A 95 -7.22 15.24 -15.27
N LEU A 96 -7.56 15.16 -13.99
CA LEU A 96 -7.98 13.91 -13.38
C LEU A 96 -9.32 13.44 -13.98
N PRO A 97 -9.54 12.13 -14.15
CA PRO A 97 -10.83 11.61 -14.60
C PRO A 97 -11.96 11.97 -13.62
N ASP A 98 -13.15 12.25 -14.15
CA ASP A 98 -14.32 12.55 -13.31
C ASP A 98 -14.65 11.43 -12.34
N GLY A 99 -15.02 11.80 -11.11
CA GLY A 99 -15.42 10.86 -10.07
C GLY A 99 -14.31 9.96 -9.53
N CYS A 100 -13.05 10.14 -9.97
CA CYS A 100 -11.92 9.38 -9.45
C CYS A 100 -11.61 9.71 -7.99
N PHE A 101 -10.90 8.81 -7.31
CA PHE A 101 -10.58 8.92 -5.91
C PHE A 101 -9.87 10.24 -5.57
N ALA A 102 -8.85 10.62 -6.35
CA ALA A 102 -8.08 11.83 -6.12
C ALA A 102 -8.92 13.11 -6.28
N ALA A 103 -10.01 13.08 -7.03
CA ALA A 103 -10.92 14.22 -7.22
C ALA A 103 -12.06 14.29 -6.18
N ARG A 104 -12.27 13.25 -5.36
CA ARG A 104 -13.35 13.27 -4.35
C ARG A 104 -13.13 14.34 -3.28
N PRO A 105 -14.19 15.02 -2.81
CA PRO A 105 -14.09 15.87 -1.63
C PRO A 105 -13.53 15.09 -0.45
N LEU A 106 -12.57 15.67 0.26
CA LEU A 106 -11.84 14.99 1.34
C LEU A 106 -12.77 14.38 2.38
N GLY A 107 -13.83 15.10 2.77
CA GLY A 107 -14.80 14.60 3.74
C GLY A 107 -15.50 13.33 3.28
N GLU A 108 -15.97 13.29 2.03
CA GLU A 108 -16.61 12.10 1.48
C GLU A 108 -15.62 10.93 1.37
N ALA A 109 -14.39 11.22 0.95
CA ALA A 109 -13.34 10.22 0.80
C ALA A 109 -12.88 9.64 2.15
N ALA A 110 -12.88 10.45 3.22
CA ALA A 110 -12.48 10.02 4.57
C ALA A 110 -13.55 9.22 5.31
N ARG A 111 -14.84 9.45 5.03
CA ARG A 111 -15.96 8.79 5.71
C ARG A 111 -15.84 7.26 5.81
N PRO A 112 -15.57 6.48 4.75
CA PRO A 112 -15.43 5.03 4.86
C PRO A 112 -14.21 4.61 5.68
N LEU A 113 -13.11 5.38 5.64
CA LEU A 113 -11.93 5.10 6.46
C LEU A 113 -12.16 5.41 7.94
N VAL A 114 -12.91 6.46 8.27
CA VAL A 114 -13.35 6.73 9.65
C VAL A 114 -14.19 5.57 10.18
N ALA A 115 -15.15 5.08 9.40
CA ALA A 115 -15.95 3.92 9.77
C ALA A 115 -15.09 2.68 10.00
N LEU A 116 -14.10 2.44 9.13
CA LEU A 116 -13.16 1.34 9.28
C LEU A 116 -12.31 1.47 10.54
N ILE A 117 -11.79 2.67 10.84
CA ILE A 117 -11.00 2.92 12.06
C ILE A 117 -11.88 2.71 13.32
N ARG A 118 -13.11 3.20 13.33
CA ARG A 118 -14.05 3.05 14.46
C ARG A 118 -14.49 1.60 14.68
N GLY A 119 -14.70 0.85 13.60
CA GLY A 119 -15.08 -0.57 13.66
C GLY A 119 -13.90 -1.48 14.00
N PHE A 120 -12.75 -1.29 13.35
CA PHE A 120 -11.56 -2.13 13.54
C PHE A 120 -10.78 -1.76 14.80
N ARG A 121 -10.81 -0.48 15.19
CA ARG A 121 -10.12 0.09 16.36
C ARG A 121 -8.59 -0.15 16.36
N PRO A 122 -7.87 0.22 15.29
CA PRO A 122 -6.43 -0.01 15.20
C PRO A 122 -5.66 0.78 16.28
N HIS A 123 -4.61 0.19 16.82
CA HIS A 123 -3.70 0.87 17.75
C HIS A 123 -2.68 1.71 16.99
N ALA A 124 -2.26 1.26 15.81
CA ALA A 124 -1.38 2.00 14.91
C ALA A 124 -1.97 2.01 13.50
N VAL A 125 -1.80 3.14 12.81
CA VAL A 125 -2.15 3.34 11.41
C VAL A 125 -0.88 3.66 10.63
N VAL A 126 -0.71 3.04 9.47
CA VAL A 126 0.42 3.26 8.55
C VAL A 126 -0.13 3.68 7.19
N THR A 127 0.46 4.71 6.59
CA THR A 127 0.08 5.24 5.26
C THR A 127 1.29 5.92 4.59
N TYR A 128 1.10 6.58 3.47
CA TYR A 128 2.13 7.35 2.78
C TYR A 128 2.50 8.64 3.54
N ASP A 129 3.65 9.22 3.21
CA ASP A 129 3.95 10.61 3.59
C ASP A 129 3.19 11.60 2.68
N GLU A 130 3.38 12.90 2.91
CA GLU A 130 2.70 13.98 2.21
C GLU A 130 2.96 13.96 0.69
N THR A 131 4.03 13.28 0.24
CA THR A 131 4.40 13.17 -1.18
C THR A 131 3.81 11.94 -1.86
N GLY A 132 3.20 11.03 -1.10
CA GLY A 132 2.75 9.73 -1.61
C GLY A 132 3.89 8.72 -1.87
N GLY A 133 5.13 9.07 -1.52
CA GLY A 133 6.36 8.35 -1.88
C GLY A 133 6.82 8.55 -3.33
N TYR A 134 5.89 8.70 -4.27
CA TYR A 134 6.09 9.21 -5.63
C TYR A 134 4.79 9.91 -6.07
N PRO A 135 4.80 10.80 -7.08
CA PRO A 135 3.72 11.75 -7.33
C PRO A 135 2.47 11.13 -8.00
N HIS A 136 1.99 9.98 -7.50
CA HIS A 136 0.71 9.43 -7.89
C HIS A 136 -0.42 10.17 -7.15
N PRO A 137 -1.44 10.70 -7.85
CA PRO A 137 -2.54 11.43 -7.22
C PRO A 137 -3.23 10.64 -6.11
N ASP A 138 -3.51 9.36 -6.35
CA ASP A 138 -4.14 8.51 -5.33
C ASP A 138 -3.28 8.28 -4.08
N HIS A 139 -1.96 8.27 -4.17
CA HIS A 139 -1.12 8.08 -2.97
C HIS A 139 -1.19 9.31 -2.07
N VAL A 140 -1.12 10.50 -2.68
CA VAL A 140 -1.29 11.78 -1.99
C VAL A 140 -2.69 11.85 -1.36
N ARG A 141 -3.73 11.51 -2.13
CA ARG A 141 -5.10 11.48 -1.60
C ARG A 141 -5.27 10.45 -0.47
N THR A 142 -4.66 9.28 -0.56
CA THR A 142 -4.68 8.29 0.52
C THR A 142 -4.00 8.82 1.78
N HIS A 143 -2.89 9.55 1.66
CA HIS A 143 -2.26 10.24 2.80
C HIS A 143 -3.27 11.21 3.46
N GLU A 144 -3.83 12.14 2.70
CA GLU A 144 -4.76 13.16 3.20
C GLU A 144 -5.99 12.53 3.87
N VAL A 145 -6.61 11.55 3.20
CA VAL A 145 -7.76 10.78 3.71
C VAL A 145 -7.41 10.05 5.01
N THR A 146 -6.19 9.49 5.11
CA THR A 146 -5.76 8.79 6.32
C THR A 146 -5.53 9.76 7.48
N VAL A 147 -4.88 10.90 7.24
CA VAL A 147 -4.64 11.92 8.27
C VAL A 147 -5.97 12.47 8.79
N GLU A 148 -6.89 12.80 7.88
CA GLU A 148 -8.24 13.26 8.22
C GLU A 148 -8.99 12.19 9.04
N ALA A 149 -9.01 10.94 8.57
CA ALA A 149 -9.72 9.87 9.26
C ALA A 149 -9.12 9.55 10.64
N PHE A 150 -7.79 9.60 10.76
CA PHE A 150 -7.09 9.42 12.03
C PHE A 150 -7.46 10.52 13.05
N GLY A 151 -7.52 11.77 12.60
CA GLY A 151 -7.89 12.92 13.43
C GLY A 151 -9.38 12.96 13.78
N ALA A 152 -10.25 12.49 12.89
CA ALA A 152 -11.70 12.53 13.07
C ALA A 152 -12.28 11.32 13.83
N ALA A 153 -11.63 10.15 13.75
CA ALA A 153 -12.11 8.94 14.41
C ALA A 153 -12.40 9.08 15.93
N PRO A 154 -11.64 9.87 16.73
CA PRO A 154 -11.91 10.08 18.15
C PRO A 154 -13.14 10.95 18.46
N ASP A 155 -13.62 11.75 17.51
CA ASP A 155 -14.66 12.76 17.75
C ASP A 155 -16.03 12.28 17.24
N PRO A 156 -16.99 11.94 18.13
CA PRO A 156 -18.30 11.43 17.73
C PRO A 156 -19.15 12.44 16.93
N ALA A 157 -18.89 13.75 17.03
CA ALA A 157 -19.59 14.76 16.24
C ALA A 157 -19.16 14.76 14.77
N ARG A 158 -17.92 14.32 14.49
CA ARG A 158 -17.41 14.17 13.12
C ARG A 158 -17.84 12.83 12.53
N TYR A 159 -18.30 12.87 11.28
CA TYR A 159 -18.77 11.72 10.53
C TYR A 159 -19.83 10.89 11.29
N PRO A 160 -21.00 11.47 11.63
CA PRO A 160 -22.06 10.75 12.33
C PRO A 160 -22.52 9.52 11.52
N GLY A 161 -22.88 8.44 12.22
CA GLY A 161 -23.30 7.17 11.62
C GLY A 161 -22.16 6.23 11.19
N THR A 162 -20.90 6.54 11.53
CA THR A 162 -19.73 5.69 11.21
C THR A 162 -19.26 4.81 12.40
N GLY A 163 -20.12 4.62 13.40
CA GLY A 163 -19.82 3.84 14.60
C GLY A 163 -19.29 4.68 15.78
N GLY A 164 -18.99 4.02 16.89
CA GLY A 164 -18.50 4.67 18.11
C GLY A 164 -17.06 5.20 17.98
N PRO A 165 -16.71 6.29 18.68
CA PRO A 165 -15.40 6.92 18.54
C PRO A 165 -14.26 5.99 18.93
N TRP A 166 -13.13 6.13 18.26
CA TRP A 166 -11.89 5.42 18.58
C TRP A 166 -10.69 6.31 18.31
N ARG A 167 -9.75 6.35 19.26
CA ARG A 167 -8.48 7.07 19.11
C ARG A 167 -7.35 6.07 18.86
N PRO A 168 -6.88 5.92 17.61
CA PRO A 168 -5.64 5.21 17.38
C PRO A 168 -4.49 5.92 18.11
N LEU A 169 -3.49 5.14 18.57
CA LEU A 169 -2.42 5.67 19.40
C LEU A 169 -1.31 6.32 18.58
N LYS A 170 -1.08 5.82 17.36
CA LYS A 170 0.06 6.20 16.52
C LYS A 170 -0.29 6.23 15.04
N LEU A 171 0.17 7.27 14.36
CA LEU A 171 0.20 7.38 12.91
C LEU A 171 1.65 7.32 12.45
N TYR A 172 1.94 6.49 11.44
CA TYR A 172 3.25 6.35 10.84
C TYR A 172 3.18 6.52 9.33
N TYR A 173 4.21 7.16 8.77
CA TYR A 173 4.37 7.29 7.33
C TYR A 173 5.44 6.31 6.82
N GLN A 174 5.15 5.68 5.69
CA GLN A 174 6.08 4.81 5.01
C GLN A 174 7.17 5.65 4.35
N ALA A 175 8.37 5.63 4.92
CA ALA A 175 9.56 6.19 4.28
C ALA A 175 10.17 5.20 3.28
N ALA A 176 9.37 4.79 2.28
CA ALA A 176 9.85 4.05 1.13
C ALA A 176 10.57 5.00 0.15
N LEU A 177 11.40 4.46 -0.76
CA LEU A 177 12.04 5.25 -1.84
C LEU A 177 13.00 6.38 -1.37
N SER A 178 13.49 6.34 -0.13
CA SER A 178 14.58 7.22 0.31
C SER A 178 15.91 6.86 -0.36
N ARG A 179 16.86 7.80 -0.42
CA ARG A 179 18.22 7.53 -0.92
C ARG A 179 18.86 6.33 -0.21
N ALA A 180 18.74 6.27 1.11
CA ALA A 180 19.25 5.15 1.90
C ALA A 180 18.58 3.81 1.56
N TRP A 181 17.32 3.83 1.15
CA TRP A 181 16.62 2.62 0.69
C TRP A 181 17.13 2.18 -0.69
N PHE A 182 17.25 3.11 -1.65
CA PHE A 182 17.79 2.81 -2.98
C PHE A 182 19.23 2.30 -2.92
N GLN A 183 20.08 2.95 -2.12
CA GLN A 183 21.47 2.52 -1.94
C GLN A 183 21.56 1.12 -1.32
N ALA A 184 20.81 0.85 -0.26
CA ALA A 184 20.82 -0.48 0.38
C ALA A 184 20.36 -1.60 -0.56
N MET A 185 19.41 -1.32 -1.47
CA MET A 185 18.99 -2.28 -2.49
C MET A 185 20.05 -2.44 -3.59
N HIS A 186 20.64 -1.33 -4.04
CA HIS A 186 21.74 -1.35 -5.01
C HIS A 186 22.90 -2.20 -4.51
N ASP A 187 23.41 -1.91 -3.30
CA ASP A 187 24.51 -2.63 -2.67
C ASP A 187 24.19 -4.13 -2.53
N ALA A 188 22.98 -4.46 -2.07
CA ALA A 188 22.57 -5.86 -1.90
C ALA A 188 22.41 -6.62 -3.24
N MET A 189 22.08 -5.92 -4.33
CA MET A 189 21.99 -6.52 -5.67
C MET A 189 23.40 -6.73 -6.26
N THR A 190 24.26 -5.72 -6.18
CA THR A 190 25.62 -5.76 -6.74
C THR A 190 26.51 -6.75 -5.98
N GLU A 191 26.39 -6.84 -4.65
CA GLU A 191 27.07 -7.87 -3.84
C GLU A 191 26.72 -9.31 -4.29
N ARG A 192 25.54 -9.49 -4.89
CA ARG A 192 25.05 -10.77 -5.42
C ARG A 192 25.30 -10.96 -6.91
N GLY A 193 26.05 -10.06 -7.55
CA GLY A 193 26.30 -10.07 -9.00
C GLY A 193 25.04 -9.82 -9.84
N ILE A 194 23.98 -9.24 -9.26
CA ILE A 194 22.76 -8.88 -9.97
C ILE A 194 22.87 -7.43 -10.43
N ASP A 195 22.67 -7.19 -11.74
CA ASP A 195 22.62 -5.85 -12.29
C ASP A 195 21.53 -5.01 -11.61
N SER A 196 21.96 -3.95 -10.94
CA SER A 196 21.08 -3.02 -10.27
C SER A 196 20.66 -1.91 -11.24
N ARG A 197 19.48 -2.08 -11.83
CA ARG A 197 18.81 -1.03 -12.61
C ARG A 197 18.48 0.24 -11.81
N MET A 198 18.74 0.23 -10.50
CA MET A 198 18.55 1.36 -9.60
C MET A 198 19.77 2.30 -9.59
N GLY A 199 20.91 1.88 -10.18
CA GLY A 199 22.16 2.64 -10.26
C GLY A 199 22.73 3.07 -8.90
N PRO A 200 23.95 3.64 -8.84
CA PRO A 200 24.35 4.43 -7.68
C PRO A 200 23.42 5.64 -7.61
N CYS A 201 22.46 5.63 -6.68
CA CYS A 201 21.38 6.60 -6.67
C CYS A 201 21.86 8.05 -6.44
N TRP A 202 21.34 8.92 -7.32
CA TRP A 202 21.54 10.37 -7.51
C TRP A 202 21.83 11.20 -6.24
N PRO A 203 22.71 12.23 -6.30
CA PRO A 203 23.09 13.08 -5.16
C PRO A 203 21.98 14.00 -4.60
N GLY A 204 20.76 13.98 -5.14
CA GLY A 204 19.69 14.94 -4.83
C GLY A 204 18.43 14.36 -4.15
N GLY A 205 18.39 13.06 -3.84
CA GLY A 205 17.25 12.46 -3.13
C GLY A 205 17.19 12.86 -1.66
N PRO A 206 15.99 12.87 -1.02
CA PRO A 206 15.86 13.24 0.38
C PRO A 206 16.75 12.35 1.27
N THR A 207 17.63 13.00 2.04
CA THR A 207 18.62 12.37 2.94
C THR A 207 18.04 12.00 4.30
N ARG A 208 16.76 12.35 4.53
CA ARG A 208 16.13 12.23 5.84
C ARG A 208 15.95 10.76 6.20
N ARG A 209 16.75 10.30 7.16
CA ARG A 209 16.63 8.95 7.73
C ARG A 209 15.34 8.90 8.56
N PRO A 210 14.45 7.92 8.35
CA PRO A 210 13.22 7.87 9.12
C PRO A 210 13.53 7.67 10.61
N PRO A 211 12.82 8.35 11.52
CA PRO A 211 13.09 8.32 12.96
C PRO A 211 12.83 6.94 13.58
N ARG A 212 12.08 6.07 12.90
CA ARG A 212 11.83 4.69 13.31
C ARG A 212 11.91 3.76 12.11
N ARG A 213 12.48 2.57 12.31
CA ARG A 213 12.63 1.55 11.28
C ARG A 213 12.20 0.20 11.85
N SER A 214 11.24 -0.46 11.21
CA SER A 214 11.05 -1.90 11.42
C SER A 214 12.15 -2.62 10.64
N ARG A 215 13.09 -3.24 11.36
CA ARG A 215 14.01 -4.24 10.76
C ARG A 215 13.48 -5.60 11.15
N PRO A 216 12.93 -6.41 10.23
CA PRO A 216 12.66 -7.80 10.54
C PRO A 216 14.01 -8.48 10.78
N ALA A 217 14.16 -9.17 11.92
CA ALA A 217 15.40 -9.84 12.32
C ALA A 217 15.70 -11.09 11.48
N SER A 218 14.69 -11.61 10.79
CA SER A 218 14.74 -12.72 9.83
C SER A 218 13.81 -12.41 8.64
N ARG A 219 13.97 -13.09 7.50
CA ARG A 219 12.99 -13.00 6.40
C ARG A 219 11.61 -13.40 6.94
N ALA A 220 10.73 -12.42 7.15
CA ALA A 220 9.36 -12.73 7.54
C ALA A 220 8.75 -13.65 6.45
N PRO A 221 8.16 -14.79 6.82
CA PRO A 221 7.60 -15.73 5.85
C PRO A 221 6.52 -15.04 5.01
N GLY A 222 6.45 -15.37 3.72
CA GLY A 222 5.42 -14.85 2.81
C GLY A 222 5.74 -13.50 2.15
N THR A 223 6.75 -12.76 2.61
CA THR A 223 7.09 -11.42 2.08
C THR A 223 7.35 -11.40 0.58
N SER A 224 8.33 -12.15 0.09
CA SER A 224 8.60 -12.24 -1.35
C SER A 224 7.52 -12.98 -2.12
N ARG A 225 6.78 -13.90 -1.46
CA ARG A 225 5.68 -14.66 -2.09
C ARG A 225 4.43 -13.82 -2.29
N SER A 226 4.18 -12.80 -1.46
CA SER A 226 2.98 -11.96 -1.62
C SER A 226 2.95 -11.25 -2.98
N ALA A 227 4.12 -10.95 -3.57
CA ALA A 227 4.26 -10.44 -4.93
C ALA A 227 3.72 -11.41 -5.99
N THR A 228 3.80 -12.73 -5.77
CA THR A 228 3.20 -13.70 -6.70
C THR A 228 1.68 -13.69 -6.66
N GLY A 229 1.07 -13.15 -5.60
CA GLY A 229 -0.36 -12.86 -5.56
C GLY A 229 -0.76 -11.79 -6.58
N HIS A 230 0.12 -10.82 -6.86
CA HIS A 230 -0.11 -9.73 -7.81
C HIS A 230 0.51 -10.01 -9.18
N CYS A 231 0.05 -11.07 -9.84
CA CYS A 231 0.70 -11.58 -11.04
C CYS A 231 0.69 -10.62 -12.25
N SER A 232 -0.28 -9.72 -12.34
CA SER A 232 -0.39 -8.67 -13.36
C SER A 232 0.55 -7.49 -13.10
N ARG A 233 0.97 -7.31 -11.84
CA ARG A 233 1.82 -6.20 -11.37
C ARG A 233 3.25 -6.63 -11.03
N THR A 234 3.54 -7.92 -11.03
CA THR A 234 4.85 -8.48 -10.71
C THR A 234 5.49 -9.10 -11.96
N PRO A 235 6.69 -8.64 -12.40
CA PRO A 235 7.33 -9.17 -13.59
C PRO A 235 7.70 -10.66 -13.44
N PRO A 236 7.84 -11.41 -14.55
CA PRO A 236 7.97 -12.87 -14.53
C PRO A 236 9.23 -13.38 -13.81
N ARG A 237 10.32 -12.60 -13.78
CA ARG A 237 11.57 -12.99 -13.07
C ARG A 237 11.40 -13.03 -11.55
N SER A 238 10.45 -12.27 -10.98
CA SER A 238 10.16 -12.24 -9.53
C SER A 238 9.22 -13.35 -9.06
N ILE A 239 8.63 -14.14 -9.96
CA ILE A 239 7.65 -15.19 -9.64
C ILE A 239 8.33 -16.57 -9.42
N ARG A 240 9.65 -16.69 -9.61
CA ARG A 240 10.35 -17.95 -9.34
C ARG A 240 10.23 -18.34 -7.86
N THR A 241 9.55 -19.44 -7.59
CA THR A 241 9.62 -20.15 -6.33
C THR A 241 11.06 -20.61 -6.10
N PRO A 242 11.59 -20.58 -4.86
CA PRO A 242 12.88 -21.20 -4.59
C PRO A 242 12.75 -22.70 -4.89
N GLY A 243 13.39 -23.17 -5.97
CA GLY A 243 13.37 -24.58 -6.39
C GLY A 243 13.13 -24.88 -7.87
N SER A 244 13.17 -23.90 -8.78
CA SER A 244 13.08 -24.11 -10.24
C SER A 244 14.29 -23.56 -11.00
#